data_AF-A0A934E1W8-F1
#
_entry.id   AF-A0A934E1W8-F1
#
_cell.length_a   1.000
_cell.length_b   1.000
_cell.length_c   1.000
_cell.angle_alpha   90.00
_cell.angle_beta   90.00
_cell.angle_gamma   90.00
#
_symmetry.space_group_name_H-M   'P 1'
#
loop_
_entity.id
_entity.type
_entity.pdbx_description
1 polymer ?
#
loop_
_entity_poly.entity_id
_entity_poly.type
_entity_poly.pdbx_seq_one_letter_code
_entity_poly.pdbx_strand_id
1 'polypeptide(L)'
;MKRAWLLSGVVAVVVLAGAMAVTRAGESSQKLDWPLYRHDPQRTALVENKADLTEPAVAWKRFLGGSLPMRGIQVADVNRDGVQEILMTVGGRVVAKLPDDRLVWDTRPAGFSSILAVEDLDGDGVLDVVAVAPNLPFGQVSILSGRDGTLQWESPLQDAAFVGATYLADLDGD
;
A
#
# COMPACT_ATOMS: atom_id res chain seq x y z
N MET A 1 42.45 37.74 38.52
CA MET A 1 43.50 38.55 37.87
C MET A 1 43.11 38.75 36.41
N LYS A 2 42.90 40.01 36.00
CA LYS A 2 42.45 40.42 34.67
C LYS A 2 43.66 40.63 33.76
N ARG A 3 43.61 40.21 32.50
CA ARG A 3 44.53 40.68 31.45
C ARG A 3 43.72 41.11 30.24
N ALA A 4 43.91 42.38 29.87
CA ALA A 4 43.39 43.02 28.66
C ALA A 4 44.52 43.09 27.62
N TRP A 5 44.16 42.97 26.35
CA TRP A 5 44.93 43.53 25.22
C TRP A 5 43.94 44.13 24.22
N LEU A 6 44.29 45.32 23.73
CA LEU A 6 43.50 46.17 22.83
C LEU A 6 43.83 45.88 21.35
N LEU A 7 42.77 45.93 20.54
CA LEU A 7 42.63 46.49 19.17
C LEU A 7 43.69 46.15 18.11
N SER A 8 43.22 45.57 16.99
CA SER A 8 43.18 46.23 15.68
C SER A 8 42.55 45.28 14.65
N GLY A 9 41.38 45.63 14.12
CA GLY A 9 40.71 44.85 13.07
C GLY A 9 39.70 45.71 12.32
N VAL A 10 40.04 46.04 11.08
CA VAL A 10 39.38 46.98 10.18
C VAL A 10 37.90 46.64 9.95
N VAL A 11 37.02 47.65 10.06
CA VAL A 11 35.63 47.59 9.58
C VAL A 11 35.64 47.80 8.07
N ALA A 12 35.34 46.76 7.31
CA ALA A 12 35.02 46.89 5.89
C ALA A 12 33.51 47.09 5.75
N VAL A 13 33.10 48.31 5.37
CA VAL A 13 31.73 48.60 4.93
C VAL A 13 31.65 48.24 3.45
N VAL A 14 30.93 47.17 3.10
CA VAL A 14 30.57 46.88 1.71
C VAL A 14 29.15 47.39 1.49
N VAL A 15 29.02 48.45 0.71
CA VAL A 15 27.74 48.91 0.15
C VAL A 15 27.46 48.07 -1.09
N LEU A 16 26.55 47.11 -0.99
CA LEU A 16 26.00 46.42 -2.15
C LEU A 16 24.72 47.13 -2.59
N ALA A 17 24.81 47.80 -3.74
CA ALA A 17 23.68 48.38 -4.44
C ALA A 17 22.71 47.26 -4.86
N GLY A 18 21.46 47.37 -4.43
CA GLY A 18 20.40 46.42 -4.73
C GLY A 18 20.01 46.44 -6.19
N ALA A 19 20.18 45.31 -6.88
CA ALA A 19 19.33 44.93 -7.98
C ALA A 19 18.34 43.91 -7.42
N MET A 20 17.06 44.30 -7.26
CA MET A 20 16.00 43.32 -6.99
C MET A 20 15.78 42.51 -8.26
N ALA A 21 16.55 41.43 -8.42
CA ALA A 21 16.11 40.32 -9.24
C ALA A 21 14.92 39.71 -8.52
N VAL A 22 13.71 39.87 -9.08
CA VAL A 22 12.60 39.00 -8.74
C VAL A 22 12.99 37.62 -9.26
N THR A 23 13.72 36.86 -8.46
CA THR A 23 13.82 35.43 -8.64
C THR A 23 12.40 34.92 -8.50
N ARG A 24 11.82 34.42 -9.60
CA ARG A 24 10.67 33.51 -9.50
C ARG A 24 11.06 32.50 -8.43
N ALA A 25 10.32 32.48 -7.33
CA ALA A 25 10.40 31.39 -6.39
C ALA A 25 10.32 30.12 -7.23
N GLY A 26 11.36 29.29 -7.18
CA GLY A 26 11.27 27.96 -7.73
C GLY A 26 10.01 27.36 -7.15
N GLU A 27 9.08 26.95 -8.02
CA GLU A 27 7.98 26.12 -7.59
C GLU A 27 8.63 24.94 -6.88
N SER A 28 8.55 24.93 -5.55
CA SER A 28 8.76 23.70 -4.82
C SER A 28 7.67 22.79 -5.35
N SER A 29 8.02 21.87 -6.25
CA SER A 29 7.21 20.70 -6.52
C SER A 29 7.26 19.85 -5.25
N GLN A 30 6.58 20.34 -4.21
CA GLN A 30 6.07 19.51 -3.15
C GLN A 30 5.30 18.44 -3.90
N LYS A 31 5.89 17.26 -3.98
CA LYS A 31 5.24 16.06 -4.46
C LYS A 31 4.09 15.88 -3.46
N LEU A 32 2.93 16.43 -3.82
CA LEU A 32 1.73 16.32 -3.01
C LEU A 32 1.35 14.85 -3.15
N ASP A 33 1.93 14.02 -2.27
CA ASP A 33 1.98 12.56 -2.33
C ASP A 33 0.63 11.90 -2.00
N TRP A 34 -0.48 12.57 -2.31
CA TRP A 34 -1.77 11.91 -2.37
C TRP A 34 -1.97 11.39 -3.79
N PRO A 35 -2.12 10.07 -4.02
CA PRO A 35 -2.42 9.54 -5.34
C PRO A 35 -3.76 10.10 -5.82
N LEU A 36 -3.68 11.11 -6.70
CA LEU A 36 -4.85 11.74 -7.30
C LEU A 36 -5.45 10.79 -8.34
N TYR A 37 -6.77 10.88 -8.53
CA TYR A 37 -7.44 10.26 -9.67
C TYR A 37 -6.72 10.72 -10.96
N ARG A 38 -6.16 9.75 -11.71
CA ARG A 38 -5.33 9.92 -12.92
C ARG A 38 -3.91 10.44 -12.69
N HIS A 39 -3.26 9.99 -11.62
CA HIS A 39 -1.80 10.06 -11.38
C HIS A 39 -1.23 11.44 -11.06
N ASP A 40 -1.73 12.51 -11.66
CA ASP A 40 -1.18 13.86 -11.50
C ASP A 40 -2.27 14.97 -11.37
N PRO A 41 -1.93 16.18 -10.89
CA PRO A 41 -2.87 17.29 -10.73
C PRO A 41 -3.56 17.75 -12.02
N GLN A 42 -2.95 17.51 -13.18
CA GLN A 42 -3.50 17.82 -14.50
C GLN A 42 -4.42 16.67 -14.99
N ARG A 43 -4.56 15.59 -14.22
CA ARG A 43 -5.43 14.44 -14.47
C ARG A 43 -5.17 13.78 -15.82
N THR A 44 -3.90 13.69 -16.21
CA THR A 44 -3.54 13.25 -17.57
C THR A 44 -3.77 11.76 -17.78
N ALA A 45 -3.74 10.95 -16.70
CA ALA A 45 -3.73 9.49 -16.77
C ALA A 45 -2.54 8.94 -17.59
N LEU A 46 -1.46 9.71 -17.70
CA LEU A 46 -0.25 9.28 -18.40
C LEU A 46 0.70 8.58 -17.43
N VAL A 47 1.20 7.44 -17.89
CA VAL A 47 2.38 6.77 -17.33
C VAL A 47 3.52 6.98 -18.33
N GLU A 48 4.68 7.41 -17.84
CA GLU A 48 5.86 7.66 -18.69
C GLU A 48 6.34 6.38 -19.39
N ASN A 49 6.18 5.23 -18.74
CA ASN A 49 6.54 3.93 -19.27
C ASN A 49 5.47 3.38 -20.21
N LYS A 50 5.81 3.24 -21.49
CA LYS A 50 4.97 2.50 -22.44
C LYS A 50 5.33 1.02 -22.35
N ALA A 51 4.34 0.18 -22.07
CA ALA A 51 4.50 -1.26 -22.29
C ALA A 51 4.46 -1.52 -23.81
N ASP A 52 5.42 -2.30 -24.33
CA ASP A 52 5.44 -2.72 -25.74
C ASP A 52 4.43 -3.86 -25.99
N LEU A 53 3.16 -3.57 -25.70
CA LEU A 53 2.04 -4.50 -25.83
C LEU A 53 1.38 -4.29 -27.19
N THR A 54 2.06 -4.68 -28.28
CA THR A 54 1.51 -4.56 -29.64
C THR A 54 0.42 -5.58 -29.93
N GLU A 55 0.51 -6.77 -29.32
CA GLU A 55 -0.48 -7.85 -29.45
C GLU A 55 -0.76 -8.48 -28.06
N PRO A 56 -1.78 -8.00 -27.33
CA PRO A 56 -2.12 -8.58 -26.04
C PRO A 56 -2.64 -10.01 -26.21
N ALA A 57 -1.96 -10.96 -25.58
CA ALA A 57 -2.35 -12.37 -25.54
C ALA A 57 -2.67 -12.79 -24.10
N VAL A 58 -3.51 -13.82 -23.96
CA VAL A 58 -3.82 -14.37 -22.64
C VAL A 58 -2.61 -15.18 -22.14
N ALA A 59 -1.97 -14.71 -21.07
CA ALA A 59 -0.84 -15.41 -20.45
C ALA A 59 -1.26 -16.78 -19.87
N TRP A 60 -2.41 -16.83 -19.19
CA TRP A 60 -3.01 -18.07 -18.69
C TRP A 60 -4.50 -17.86 -18.35
N LYS A 61 -5.23 -18.96 -18.17
CA LYS A 61 -6.62 -18.97 -17.68
C LYS A 61 -6.78 -20.03 -16.60
N ARG A 62 -7.61 -19.74 -15.61
CA ARG A 62 -7.98 -20.67 -14.54
C ARG A 62 -9.49 -20.71 -14.36
N PHE A 63 -9.99 -21.92 -14.10
CA PHE A 63 -11.35 -22.10 -13.64
C PHE A 63 -11.42 -21.93 -12.12
N LEU A 64 -12.24 -20.98 -11.65
CA LEU A 64 -12.37 -20.65 -10.23
C LEU A 64 -13.45 -21.47 -9.52
N GLY A 65 -14.25 -22.25 -10.25
CA GLY A 65 -15.37 -23.00 -9.67
C GLY A 65 -16.58 -22.15 -9.29
N GLY A 66 -16.56 -20.84 -9.60
CA GLY A 66 -17.63 -19.90 -9.27
C GLY A 66 -17.27 -18.46 -9.67
N SER A 67 -17.99 -17.50 -9.11
CA SER A 67 -17.68 -16.07 -9.26
C SER A 67 -16.82 -15.59 -8.11
N LEU A 68 -15.88 -14.69 -8.40
CA LEU A 68 -15.24 -13.90 -7.34
C LEU A 68 -16.24 -12.84 -6.86
N PRO A 69 -16.42 -12.70 -5.54
CA PRO A 69 -17.21 -11.61 -4.98
C PRO A 69 -16.44 -10.27 -5.06
N MET A 70 -17.11 -9.18 -4.72
CA MET A 70 -16.48 -7.87 -4.61
C MET A 70 -15.28 -7.92 -3.64
N ARG A 71 -14.15 -7.33 -4.02
CA ARG A 71 -12.87 -7.44 -3.30
C ARG A 71 -12.36 -8.88 -3.12
N GLY A 72 -12.79 -9.80 -3.98
CA GLY A 72 -12.32 -11.19 -3.98
C GLY A 72 -10.98 -11.41 -4.68
N ILE A 73 -10.37 -10.35 -5.23
CA ILE A 73 -9.02 -10.37 -5.80
C ILE A 73 -8.27 -9.11 -5.38
N GLN A 74 -6.99 -9.27 -5.05
CA GLN A 74 -6.03 -8.21 -4.79
C GLN A 74 -4.67 -8.61 -5.40
N VAL A 75 -3.83 -7.63 -5.69
CA VAL A 75 -2.47 -7.86 -6.20
C VAL A 75 -1.50 -7.05 -5.34
N ALA A 76 -0.52 -7.72 -4.74
CA ALA A 76 0.49 -7.12 -3.88
C ALA A 76 1.71 -8.04 -3.78
N ASP A 77 2.90 -7.46 -3.59
CA ASP A 77 4.10 -8.21 -3.14
C ASP A 77 3.94 -8.51 -1.65
N VAL A 78 3.27 -9.61 -1.35
CA VAL A 78 2.72 -9.87 -0.01
C VAL A 78 3.80 -10.39 0.93
N ASN A 79 4.82 -11.05 0.39
CA ASN A 79 5.96 -11.59 1.14
C ASN A 79 7.23 -10.71 1.05
N ARG A 80 7.18 -9.59 0.32
CA ARG A 80 8.27 -8.63 0.06
C ARG A 80 9.50 -9.25 -0.61
N ASP A 81 9.28 -10.21 -1.52
CA ASP A 81 10.35 -10.83 -2.31
C ASP A 81 10.65 -10.10 -3.63
N GLY A 82 9.90 -9.04 -3.95
CA GLY A 82 10.03 -8.25 -5.17
C GLY A 82 9.17 -8.76 -6.33
N VAL A 83 8.43 -9.85 -6.15
CA VAL A 83 7.41 -10.35 -7.08
C VAL A 83 6.04 -10.08 -6.49
N GLN A 84 5.07 -9.69 -7.32
CA GLN A 84 3.70 -9.49 -6.86
C GLN A 84 2.92 -10.80 -6.91
N GLU A 85 2.22 -11.10 -5.82
CA GLU A 85 1.24 -12.18 -5.75
C GLU A 85 -0.15 -11.69 -6.14
N ILE A 86 -0.90 -12.57 -6.76
CA ILE A 86 -2.33 -12.46 -6.97
C ILE A 86 -3.03 -13.20 -5.83
N LEU A 87 -3.68 -12.44 -4.94
CA LEU A 87 -4.49 -12.97 -3.86
C LEU A 87 -5.94 -13.14 -4.33
N MET A 88 -6.55 -14.29 -4.07
CA MET A 88 -7.93 -14.58 -4.47
C MET A 88 -8.73 -15.27 -3.36
N THR A 89 -10.01 -14.94 -3.24
CA THR A 89 -10.96 -15.67 -2.37
C THR A 89 -11.73 -16.71 -3.18
N VAL A 90 -11.36 -17.99 -3.01
CA VAL A 90 -11.93 -19.10 -3.78
C VAL A 90 -12.24 -20.27 -2.86
N GLY A 91 -13.47 -20.80 -2.94
CA GLY A 91 -13.89 -21.97 -2.16
C GLY A 91 -13.83 -21.75 -0.64
N GLY A 92 -13.99 -20.51 -0.17
CA GLY A 92 -13.88 -20.15 1.24
C GLY A 92 -12.44 -20.06 1.77
N ARG A 93 -11.44 -20.01 0.87
CA ARG A 93 -10.01 -19.87 1.18
C ARG A 93 -9.51 -18.52 0.69
N VAL A 94 -8.39 -18.07 1.23
CA VAL A 94 -7.50 -17.10 0.56
C VAL A 94 -6.38 -17.89 -0.11
N VAL A 95 -6.11 -17.58 -1.38
CA VAL A 95 -5.09 -18.25 -2.19
C VAL A 95 -4.15 -17.20 -2.75
N ALA A 96 -2.85 -17.35 -2.51
CA ALA A 96 -1.80 -16.53 -3.10
C ALA A 96 -1.09 -17.28 -4.22
N LYS A 97 -0.96 -16.63 -5.38
CA LYS A 97 -0.36 -17.20 -6.57
C LYS A 97 0.56 -16.20 -7.25
N LEU A 98 1.61 -16.73 -7.87
CA LEU A 98 2.47 -15.93 -8.74
C LEU A 98 1.73 -15.53 -10.03
N PRO A 99 2.24 -14.53 -10.77
CA PRO A 99 1.67 -14.09 -12.04
C PRO A 99 1.63 -15.16 -13.15
N ASP A 100 2.26 -16.32 -12.94
CA ASP A 100 2.26 -17.48 -13.84
C ASP A 100 1.36 -18.63 -13.35
N ASP A 101 0.44 -18.36 -12.42
CA ASP A 101 -0.51 -19.29 -11.82
C ASP A 101 0.10 -20.37 -10.89
N ARG A 102 1.40 -20.30 -10.57
CA ARG A 102 2.00 -21.14 -9.53
C ARG A 102 1.48 -20.76 -8.14
N LEU A 103 1.16 -21.77 -7.33
CA LEU A 103 0.73 -21.59 -5.95
C LEU A 103 1.91 -21.14 -5.08
N VAL A 104 1.70 -20.09 -4.28
CA VAL A 104 2.62 -19.70 -3.20
C VAL A 104 2.13 -20.33 -1.89
N TRP A 105 0.91 -20.00 -1.48
CA TRP A 105 0.24 -20.58 -0.31
C TRP A 105 -1.30 -20.50 -0.45
N ASP A 106 -2.01 -21.29 0.35
CA ASP A 106 -3.46 -21.16 0.54
C ASP A 106 -3.86 -21.46 1.98
N THR A 107 -4.95 -20.86 2.42
CA THR A 107 -5.51 -21.13 3.75
C THR A 107 -6.32 -22.43 3.73
N ARG A 108 -6.60 -22.98 4.92
CA ARG A 108 -7.73 -23.90 5.07
C ARG A 108 -9.05 -23.19 4.72
N PRO A 109 -10.09 -23.92 4.30
CA PRO A 109 -11.41 -23.33 4.10
C PRO A 109 -11.95 -22.79 5.42
N ALA A 110 -12.21 -21.49 5.47
CA ALA A 110 -12.78 -20.81 6.64
C ALA A 110 -13.98 -19.92 6.26
N GLY A 111 -14.47 -20.03 5.02
CA GLY A 111 -15.61 -19.24 4.55
C GLY A 111 -15.25 -17.82 4.12
N PHE A 112 -13.95 -17.54 3.88
CA PHE A 112 -13.50 -16.24 3.39
C PHE A 112 -14.16 -15.90 2.06
N SER A 113 -14.73 -14.69 1.98
CA SER A 113 -15.33 -14.15 0.77
C SER A 113 -14.58 -12.93 0.25
N SER A 114 -13.93 -12.11 1.08
CA SER A 114 -13.33 -10.86 0.60
C SER A 114 -12.03 -10.53 1.31
N ILE A 115 -11.13 -9.85 0.61
CA ILE A 115 -9.89 -9.27 1.13
C ILE A 115 -10.10 -7.76 1.25
N LEU A 116 -10.05 -7.24 2.48
CA LEU A 116 -10.36 -5.85 2.78
C LEU A 116 -9.13 -4.94 2.74
N ALA A 117 -7.97 -5.46 3.13
CA ALA A 117 -6.71 -4.73 3.13
C ALA A 117 -5.53 -5.72 3.00
N VAL A 118 -4.40 -5.19 2.52
CA VAL A 118 -3.11 -5.89 2.43
C VAL A 118 -2.03 -4.92 2.86
N GLU A 119 -1.66 -4.94 4.14
CA GLU A 119 -0.74 -3.98 4.78
C GLU A 119 0.02 -4.66 5.92
N ASP A 120 1.19 -4.14 6.25
CA ASP A 120 2.05 -4.61 7.33
C ASP A 120 1.51 -4.09 8.68
N LEU A 121 0.83 -4.94 9.44
CA LEU A 121 0.09 -4.55 10.65
C LEU A 121 0.89 -4.81 11.92
N ASP A 122 1.82 -5.76 11.89
CA ASP A 122 2.67 -6.12 13.02
C ASP A 122 4.10 -5.55 12.92
N GLY A 123 4.44 -4.89 11.81
CA GLY A 123 5.73 -4.24 11.60
C GLY A 123 6.86 -5.20 11.30
N ASP A 124 6.59 -6.47 10.95
CA ASP A 124 7.61 -7.48 10.68
C ASP A 124 8.25 -7.34 9.28
N GLY A 125 7.71 -6.45 8.44
CA GLY A 125 8.18 -6.20 7.09
C GLY A 125 7.55 -7.09 6.01
N VAL A 126 6.62 -7.97 6.37
CA VAL A 126 5.73 -8.73 5.48
C VAL A 126 4.35 -8.07 5.51
N LEU A 127 3.60 -8.17 4.41
CA LEU A 127 2.23 -7.64 4.41
C LEU A 127 1.28 -8.66 5.02
N ASP A 128 0.35 -8.22 5.85
CA ASP A 128 -0.75 -9.03 6.36
C ASP A 128 -1.99 -8.85 5.49
N VAL A 129 -2.78 -9.91 5.40
CA VAL A 129 -4.01 -9.96 4.59
C VAL A 129 -5.22 -9.96 5.52
N VAL A 130 -5.99 -8.88 5.46
CA VAL A 130 -7.24 -8.76 6.21
C VAL A 130 -8.37 -9.39 5.39
N ALA A 131 -8.83 -10.57 5.81
CA ALA A 131 -9.87 -11.34 5.14
C ALA A 131 -11.16 -11.43 5.97
N VAL A 132 -12.31 -11.57 5.31
CA VAL A 132 -13.61 -11.65 5.98
C VAL A 132 -14.40 -12.86 5.53
N ALA A 133 -14.99 -13.55 6.51
CA ALA A 133 -15.96 -14.63 6.34
C ALA A 133 -17.33 -14.19 6.91
N PRO A 134 -18.13 -13.42 6.14
CA PRO A 134 -19.36 -12.80 6.64
C PRO A 134 -20.50 -13.80 6.85
N ASN A 135 -20.44 -14.97 6.20
CA ASN A 135 -21.49 -15.99 6.23
C ASN A 135 -21.36 -16.98 7.40
N LEU A 136 -20.36 -16.81 8.28
CA LEU A 136 -20.26 -17.59 9.51
C LEU A 136 -21.28 -17.09 10.55
N PRO A 137 -21.67 -17.91 11.55
CA PRO A 137 -22.44 -17.43 12.69
C PRO A 137 -21.66 -16.28 13.37
N PHE A 138 -22.23 -15.07 13.33
CA PHE A 138 -21.63 -13.79 13.76
C PHE A 138 -20.60 -13.14 12.84
N GLY A 139 -20.34 -13.71 11.66
CA GLY A 139 -19.28 -13.26 10.74
C GLY A 139 -17.88 -13.28 11.39
N GLN A 140 -16.83 -13.18 10.59
CA GLN A 140 -15.47 -13.15 11.12
C GLN A 140 -14.57 -12.25 10.26
N VAL A 141 -13.70 -11.48 10.92
CA VAL A 141 -12.53 -10.84 10.33
C VAL A 141 -11.30 -11.59 10.81
N SER A 142 -10.38 -11.85 9.90
CA SER A 142 -9.11 -12.51 10.18
C SER A 142 -7.95 -11.73 9.59
N ILE A 143 -6.83 -11.73 10.28
CA ILE A 143 -5.53 -11.24 9.81
C ILE A 143 -4.68 -12.47 9.52
N LEU A 144 -4.21 -12.57 8.29
CA LEU A 144 -3.40 -13.69 7.80
C LEU A 144 -2.02 -13.18 7.40
N SER A 145 -0.95 -13.89 7.78
CA SER A 145 0.40 -13.53 7.36
C SER A 145 0.55 -13.69 5.85
N GLY A 146 1.10 -12.67 5.17
CA GLY A 146 1.45 -12.74 3.77
C GLY A 146 2.52 -13.78 3.42
N ARG A 147 3.29 -14.22 4.42
CA ARG A 147 4.40 -15.16 4.22
C ARG A 147 3.90 -16.55 3.81
N ASP A 148 2.85 -17.02 4.46
CA ASP A 148 2.39 -18.41 4.36
C ASP A 148 0.88 -18.61 4.56
N GLY A 149 0.10 -17.52 4.72
CA GLY A 149 -1.33 -17.55 4.97
C GLY A 149 -1.71 -18.04 6.37
N THR A 150 -0.78 -18.08 7.32
CA THR A 150 -1.08 -18.44 8.70
C THR A 150 -1.95 -17.39 9.37
N LEU A 151 -2.89 -17.83 10.22
CA LEU A 151 -3.75 -16.95 10.98
C LEU A 151 -2.97 -16.31 12.13
N GLN A 152 -2.83 -14.98 12.13
CA GLN A 152 -2.24 -14.21 13.23
C GLN A 152 -3.31 -13.76 14.23
N TRP A 153 -4.49 -13.36 13.75
CA TRP A 153 -5.56 -12.83 14.59
C TRP A 153 -6.95 -13.04 13.97
N GLU A 154 -7.98 -13.16 14.81
CA GLU A 154 -9.37 -13.19 14.39
C GLU A 154 -10.32 -12.55 15.40
N SER A 155 -11.44 -11.99 14.91
CA SER A 155 -12.55 -11.54 15.74
C SER A 155 -13.89 -11.76 15.04
N PRO A 156 -14.95 -12.11 15.79
CA PRO A 156 -16.29 -12.12 15.24
C PRO A 156 -16.73 -10.70 14.85
N LEU A 157 -17.59 -10.61 13.82
CA LEU A 157 -18.26 -9.35 13.44
C LEU A 157 -19.44 -9.01 14.35
N GLN A 158 -19.88 -9.96 15.19
CA GLN A 158 -21.04 -9.82 16.09
C GLN A 158 -22.29 -9.38 15.31
N ASP A 159 -22.90 -8.25 15.72
CA ASP A 159 -24.12 -7.69 15.11
C ASP A 159 -23.86 -6.98 13.77
N ALA A 160 -22.60 -6.81 13.35
CA ALA A 160 -22.29 -6.21 12.06
C ALA A 160 -22.56 -7.22 10.93
N ALA A 161 -23.75 -7.10 10.33
CA ALA A 161 -24.17 -7.95 9.21
C ALA A 161 -23.28 -7.81 7.95
N PHE A 162 -22.49 -6.73 7.86
CA PHE A 162 -21.58 -6.46 6.75
C PHE A 162 -20.47 -5.49 7.14
N VAL A 163 -19.28 -5.65 6.55
CA VAL A 163 -18.20 -4.66 6.62
C VAL A 163 -18.23 -3.82 5.34
N GLY A 164 -18.62 -2.55 5.44
CA GLY A 164 -18.74 -1.66 4.28
C GLY A 164 -17.39 -1.04 3.86
N ALA A 165 -16.72 -0.39 4.81
CA ALA A 165 -15.42 0.21 4.61
C ALA A 165 -14.50 -0.18 5.77
N THR A 166 -13.25 -0.47 5.44
CA THR A 166 -12.15 -0.62 6.38
C THR A 166 -11.20 0.53 6.19
N TYR A 167 -10.78 1.10 7.30
CA TYR A 167 -9.68 2.05 7.36
C TYR A 167 -8.65 1.46 8.30
N LEU A 168 -7.43 1.37 7.82
CA LEU A 168 -6.28 1.03 8.63
C LEU A 168 -5.62 2.35 8.98
N ALA A 169 -5.37 2.53 10.27
CA ALA A 169 -4.69 3.70 10.80
C ALA A 169 -4.04 3.30 12.11
N ASP A 170 -2.79 3.71 12.25
CA ASP A 170 -2.16 3.87 13.54
C ASP A 170 -2.86 5.04 14.27
N LEU A 171 -3.41 4.77 15.45
CA LEU A 171 -4.20 5.73 16.24
C LEU A 171 -3.42 6.26 17.45
N ASP A 172 -2.34 5.59 17.83
CA ASP A 172 -1.54 5.83 19.02
C ASP A 172 -0.11 6.31 18.73
N GLY A 173 0.40 6.11 17.51
CA GLY A 173 1.65 6.70 17.05
C GLY A 173 2.91 5.99 17.53
N ASP A 174 2.82 4.71 17.89
CA ASP A 174 3.95 3.91 18.42
C ASP A 174 4.62 2.97 17.41
#